data_AF-A0A7I7VR14-F1
#
_entry.id   AF-A0A7I7VR14-F1
#
_cell.length_a   1.000
_cell.length_b   1.000
_cell.length_c   1.000
_cell.angle_alpha   90.00
_cell.angle_beta   90.00
_cell.angle_gamma   90.00
#
_symmetry.space_group_name_H-M   'P 1'
#
loop_
_entity.id
_entity.type
_entity.pdbx_description
1 polymer ?
#
loop_
_entity_poly.entity_id
_entity_poly.type
_entity_poly.pdbx_seq_one_letter_code
_entity_poly.pdbx_strand_id
1 'polypeptide(L)'
;MAVTTSNQNTRPWPAVAAAVALTTAALSVGYWALGLATMLIFTAGFVGGLLLWLVWPSGGGWADIRAPYWIALLLFLAHRVEEKQMGFFAFLAAVTGVPTPAVNSVPVVLLVAVSAGAWLLVPVLMRRGRPIGRYLAWTFFASLGLTELAHFAVFPWLDPGGAGYVPGMWTVVALAPVAWWGMWRLTRRPSIESAPQRPI
;
A
#
# COMPACT_ATOMS: atom_id res chain seq x y z
N MET A 1 -28.72 20.65 18.87
CA MET A 1 -27.65 20.63 17.86
C MET A 1 -27.86 19.42 16.97
N ALA A 2 -28.11 19.60 15.67
CA ALA A 2 -28.17 18.49 14.73
C ALA A 2 -26.74 18.01 14.47
N VAL A 3 -26.39 16.84 14.99
CA VAL A 3 -25.17 16.14 14.59
C VAL A 3 -25.42 15.66 13.16
N THR A 4 -24.96 16.42 12.18
CA THR A 4 -24.86 15.93 10.80
C THR A 4 -23.78 14.87 10.79
N THR A 5 -24.16 13.62 11.03
CA THR A 5 -23.35 12.47 10.64
C THR A 5 -23.25 12.50 9.12
N SER A 6 -22.25 13.21 8.58
CA SER A 6 -21.94 13.09 7.17
C SER A 6 -21.71 11.62 6.91
N ASN A 7 -22.41 11.09 5.91
CA ASN A 7 -22.38 9.67 5.59
C ASN A 7 -21.03 9.37 4.94
N GLN A 8 -19.96 9.28 5.75
CA GLN A 8 -18.54 9.11 5.35
C GLN A 8 -18.28 7.83 4.53
N ASN A 9 -19.30 6.98 4.37
CA ASN A 9 -19.29 5.76 3.57
C ASN A 9 -19.67 6.00 2.10
N THR A 10 -20.22 7.16 1.73
CA THR A 10 -20.48 7.45 0.32
C THR A 10 -19.16 7.80 -0.37
N ARG A 11 -18.78 7.00 -1.36
CA ARG A 11 -17.58 7.22 -2.18
C ARG A 11 -18.02 8.05 -3.39
N PRO A 12 -17.70 9.35 -3.45
CA PRO A 12 -18.15 10.16 -4.56
C PRO A 12 -17.47 9.67 -5.85
N TRP A 13 -18.22 9.67 -6.96
CA TRP A 13 -17.73 9.13 -8.24
C TRP A 13 -16.36 9.68 -8.67
N PRO A 14 -15.98 10.97 -8.43
CA PRO A 14 -14.67 11.46 -8.82
C PRO A 14 -13.54 10.79 -8.03
N ALA A 15 -13.78 10.47 -6.76
CA ALA A 15 -12.80 9.76 -5.94
C ALA A 15 -12.62 8.31 -6.42
N VAL A 16 -13.71 7.65 -6.82
CA VAL A 16 -13.65 6.31 -7.40
C VAL A 16 -12.90 6.33 -8.74
N ALA A 17 -13.24 7.27 -9.63
CA ALA A 17 -12.56 7.44 -10.91
C ALA A 17 -11.05 7.73 -10.72
N ALA A 18 -10.69 8.60 -9.79
CA ALA A 18 -9.29 8.89 -9.47
C ALA A 18 -8.56 7.67 -8.88
N ALA A 19 -9.22 6.88 -8.03
CA ALA A 19 -8.65 5.65 -7.47
C ALA A 19 -8.44 4.57 -8.54
N VAL A 20 -9.38 4.41 -9.46
CA VAL A 20 -9.24 3.51 -10.62
C VAL A 20 -8.10 3.98 -11.51
N ALA A 21 -8.05 5.28 -11.84
CA ALA A 21 -6.98 5.83 -12.67
C ALA A 21 -5.59 5.64 -12.05
N LEU A 22 -5.44 5.87 -10.73
CA LEU A 22 -4.16 5.64 -10.06
C LEU A 22 -3.78 4.16 -10.02
N THR A 23 -4.76 3.27 -9.78
CA THR A 23 -4.54 1.81 -9.81
C THR A 23 -4.07 1.38 -11.19
N THR A 24 -4.78 1.80 -12.25
CA THR A 24 -4.38 1.52 -13.63
C THR A 24 -2.99 2.06 -13.95
N ALA A 25 -2.68 3.30 -13.52
CA ALA A 25 -1.34 3.87 -13.71
C ALA A 25 -0.26 3.04 -13.01
N ALA A 26 -0.49 2.57 -11.78
CA ALA A 26 0.44 1.69 -11.07
C ALA A 26 0.65 0.36 -11.80
N LEU A 27 -0.41 -0.23 -12.37
CA LEU A 27 -0.32 -1.46 -13.18
C LEU A 27 0.46 -1.22 -14.47
N SER A 28 0.11 -0.18 -15.23
CA SER A 28 0.76 0.13 -16.51
C SER A 28 2.24 0.44 -16.33
N VAL A 29 2.59 1.26 -15.34
CA VAL A 29 3.99 1.60 -15.05
C VAL A 29 4.72 0.41 -14.45
N GLY A 30 4.08 -0.38 -13.58
CA GLY A 30 4.64 -1.62 -13.04
C GLY A 30 4.98 -2.64 -14.13
N TYR A 31 4.10 -2.80 -15.11
CA TYR A 31 4.34 -3.69 -16.26
C TYR A 31 5.52 -3.20 -17.09
N TRP A 32 5.57 -1.89 -17.38
CA TRP A 32 6.67 -1.29 -18.13
C TRP A 32 8.02 -1.41 -17.40
N ALA A 33 8.01 -1.27 -16.07
CA ALA A 33 9.22 -1.32 -15.26
C ALA A 33 9.74 -2.73 -14.97
N LEU A 34 8.84 -3.69 -14.72
CA LEU A 34 9.18 -4.97 -14.08
C LEU A 34 8.69 -6.20 -14.86
N GLY A 35 7.98 -6.02 -15.97
CA GLY A 35 7.36 -7.11 -16.72
C GLY A 35 6.10 -7.66 -16.06
N LEU A 36 5.47 -8.65 -16.71
CA LEU A 36 4.13 -9.14 -16.33
C LEU A 36 4.10 -9.79 -14.94
N ALA A 37 4.95 -10.78 -14.70
CA ALA A 37 4.91 -11.58 -13.47
C ALA A 37 5.14 -10.71 -12.23
N THR A 38 6.21 -9.92 -12.24
CA THR A 38 6.55 -9.02 -11.12
C THR A 38 5.49 -7.94 -10.94
N MET A 39 4.94 -7.37 -12.03
CA MET A 39 3.83 -6.41 -11.93
C MET A 39 2.63 -7.00 -11.23
N LEU A 40 2.19 -8.21 -11.59
CA LEU A 40 1.00 -8.85 -10.99
C LEU A 40 1.17 -9.02 -9.47
N ILE A 41 2.36 -9.39 -9.02
CA ILE A 41 2.67 -9.57 -7.59
C ILE A 41 2.73 -8.20 -6.88
N PHE A 42 3.53 -7.28 -7.38
CA PHE A 42 3.79 -5.98 -6.73
C PHE A 42 2.56 -5.07 -6.71
N THR A 43 1.69 -5.17 -7.72
CA THR A 43 0.49 -4.33 -7.81
C THR A 43 -0.75 -4.97 -7.22
N ALA A 44 -0.65 -6.21 -6.70
CA ALA A 44 -1.76 -6.88 -6.01
C ALA A 44 -2.29 -6.03 -4.84
N GLY A 45 -1.45 -5.28 -4.13
CA GLY A 45 -1.86 -4.36 -3.08
C GLY A 45 -2.60 -3.12 -3.58
N PHE A 46 -2.35 -2.65 -4.80
CA PHE A 46 -3.12 -1.55 -5.40
C PHE A 46 -4.52 -2.00 -5.78
N VAL A 47 -4.63 -3.15 -6.46
CA VAL A 47 -5.92 -3.74 -6.83
C VAL A 47 -6.68 -4.18 -5.57
N GLY A 48 -6.01 -4.91 -4.67
CA GLY A 48 -6.56 -5.35 -3.40
C GLY A 48 -7.00 -4.18 -2.54
N GLY A 49 -6.19 -3.12 -2.42
CA GLY A 49 -6.56 -1.91 -1.70
C GLY A 49 -7.76 -1.18 -2.32
N LEU A 50 -7.85 -1.12 -3.65
CA LEU A 50 -9.04 -0.58 -4.34
C LEU A 50 -10.29 -1.42 -3.99
N LEU A 51 -10.21 -2.74 -4.12
CA LEU A 51 -11.32 -3.65 -3.84
C LEU A 51 -11.76 -3.58 -2.37
N LEU A 52 -10.81 -3.64 -1.43
CA LEU A 52 -11.06 -3.51 0.00
C LEU A 52 -11.67 -2.16 0.34
N TRP A 53 -11.16 -1.07 -0.25
CA TRP A 53 -11.74 0.25 -0.05
C TRP A 53 -13.17 0.34 -0.55
N LEU A 54 -13.51 -0.29 -1.68
CA LEU A 54 -14.87 -0.30 -2.26
C LEU A 54 -15.85 -1.17 -1.48
N VAL A 55 -15.41 -2.33 -0.98
CA VAL A 55 -16.26 -3.31 -0.29
C VAL A 55 -16.43 -2.97 1.18
N TRP A 56 -15.35 -2.61 1.88
CA TRP A 56 -15.36 -2.47 3.32
C TRP A 56 -15.70 -1.05 3.78
N PRO A 57 -16.41 -0.88 4.91
CA PRO A 57 -16.53 0.42 5.56
C PRO A 57 -15.18 1.11 5.70
N SER A 58 -15.14 2.40 5.42
CA SER A 58 -13.92 3.22 5.48
C SER A 58 -14.18 4.45 6.33
N GLY A 59 -14.59 4.21 7.58
CA GLY A 59 -14.94 5.24 8.54
C GLY A 59 -13.73 5.90 9.19
N GLY A 60 -12.59 5.20 9.26
CA GLY A 60 -11.43 5.63 10.04
C GLY A 60 -10.90 6.99 9.59
N GLY A 61 -10.58 7.84 10.56
CA GLY A 61 -9.90 9.11 10.35
C GLY A 61 -8.38 8.96 10.35
N TRP A 62 -7.66 10.04 10.08
CA TRP A 62 -6.19 10.05 10.19
C TRP A 62 -5.73 9.72 11.61
N ALA A 63 -6.41 10.24 12.63
CA ALA A 63 -6.09 9.97 14.03
C ALA A 63 -6.10 8.47 14.35
N ASP A 64 -7.02 7.71 13.73
CA ASP A 64 -7.18 6.28 13.97
C ASP A 64 -6.03 5.44 13.41
N ILE A 65 -5.44 5.87 12.31
CA ILE A 65 -4.41 5.11 11.59
C ILE A 65 -3.01 5.71 11.74
N ARG A 66 -2.85 6.86 12.40
CA ARG A 66 -1.56 7.57 12.52
C ARG A 66 -0.45 6.64 13.03
N ALA A 67 -0.72 5.90 14.11
CA ALA A 67 0.26 4.98 14.68
C ALA A 67 0.59 3.81 13.73
N PRO A 68 -0.36 2.97 13.27
CA PRO A 68 -0.03 1.89 12.35
C PRO A 68 0.58 2.38 11.04
N TYR A 69 0.21 3.57 10.54
CA TYR A 69 0.78 4.14 9.32
C TYR A 69 2.29 4.41 9.46
N TRP A 70 2.70 5.14 10.51
CA TRP A 70 4.12 5.46 10.69
C TRP A 70 4.95 4.23 11.04
N ILE A 71 4.42 3.32 11.85
CA ILE A 71 5.11 2.07 12.18
C ILE A 71 5.27 1.21 10.92
N ALA A 72 4.22 1.03 10.13
CA ALA A 72 4.30 0.29 8.87
C ALA A 72 5.26 0.94 7.88
N LEU A 73 5.31 2.28 7.80
CA LEU A 73 6.25 2.97 6.92
C LEU A 73 7.70 2.71 7.34
N LEU A 74 8.01 2.76 8.65
CA LEU A 74 9.34 2.45 9.15
C LEU A 74 9.72 0.98 8.92
N LEU A 75 8.80 0.05 9.15
CA LEU A 75 9.01 -1.37 8.87
C LEU A 75 9.18 -1.63 7.37
N PHE A 76 8.46 -0.91 6.51
CA PHE A 76 8.64 -0.99 5.06
C PHE A 76 10.03 -0.50 4.65
N LEU A 77 10.54 0.59 5.25
CA LEU A 77 11.92 1.02 5.00
C LEU A 77 12.94 -0.04 5.42
N ALA A 78 12.74 -0.68 6.58
CA ALA A 78 13.58 -1.80 7.02
C ALA A 78 13.49 -2.99 6.04
N HIS A 79 12.29 -3.31 5.57
CA HIS A 79 12.05 -4.35 4.56
C HIS A 79 12.80 -4.07 3.25
N ARG A 80 12.72 -2.84 2.74
CA ARG A 80 13.48 -2.42 1.54
C ARG A 80 14.99 -2.51 1.74
N VAL A 81 15.48 -2.27 2.96
CA VAL A 81 16.92 -2.42 3.29
C VAL A 81 17.32 -3.90 3.28
N GLU A 82 16.53 -4.77 3.91
CA GLU A 82 16.74 -6.23 3.88
C GLU A 82 16.77 -6.76 2.45
N GLU A 83 15.74 -6.47 1.66
CA GLU A 83 15.65 -6.87 0.25
C GLU A 83 16.87 -6.41 -0.56
N LYS A 84 17.33 -5.17 -0.34
CA LYS A 84 18.51 -4.65 -1.04
C LYS A 84 19.79 -5.36 -0.62
N GLN A 85 20.01 -5.53 0.69
CA GLN A 85 21.24 -6.14 1.21
C GLN A 85 21.35 -7.63 0.86
N MET A 86 20.22 -8.33 0.79
CA MET A 86 20.16 -9.76 0.51
C MET A 86 19.85 -10.09 -0.95
N GLY A 87 19.76 -9.08 -1.83
CA GLY A 87 19.73 -9.29 -3.28
C GLY A 87 18.38 -9.71 -3.86
N PHE A 88 17.26 -9.24 -3.30
CA PHE A 88 15.90 -9.58 -3.76
C PHE A 88 15.68 -9.36 -5.27
N PHE A 89 16.16 -8.24 -5.82
CA PHE A 89 16.01 -7.98 -7.26
C PHE A 89 16.83 -8.93 -8.15
N ALA A 90 17.98 -9.42 -7.66
CA ALA A 90 18.76 -10.43 -8.36
C ALA A 90 18.01 -11.77 -8.35
N PHE A 91 17.40 -12.12 -7.22
CA PHE A 91 16.49 -13.26 -7.11
C PHE A 91 15.33 -13.15 -8.11
N LEU A 92 14.63 -12.01 -8.14
CA LEU A 92 13.53 -11.79 -9.10
C LEU A 92 13.98 -11.93 -10.55
N ALA A 93 15.14 -11.36 -10.91
CA ALA A 93 15.65 -11.46 -12.27
C ALA A 93 15.95 -12.91 -12.66
N ALA A 94 16.48 -13.71 -11.73
CA ALA A 94 16.76 -15.13 -11.95
C ALA A 94 15.48 -15.94 -12.18
N VAL A 95 14.44 -15.75 -11.35
CA VAL A 95 13.21 -16.56 -11.42
C VAL A 95 12.22 -16.09 -12.49
N THR A 96 12.27 -14.81 -12.89
CA THR A 96 11.36 -14.27 -13.91
C THR A 96 12.00 -14.14 -15.30
N GLY A 97 13.33 -14.20 -15.40
CA GLY A 97 14.06 -13.91 -16.63
C GLY A 97 14.04 -12.43 -17.05
N VAL A 98 13.46 -11.54 -16.24
CA VAL A 98 13.40 -10.10 -16.51
C VAL A 98 14.56 -9.40 -15.82
N PRO A 99 15.45 -8.68 -16.55
CA PRO A 99 16.57 -7.99 -15.94
C PRO A 99 16.14 -6.94 -14.91
N THR A 100 16.92 -6.77 -13.84
CA THR A 100 16.69 -5.68 -12.88
C THR A 100 16.82 -4.33 -13.60
N PRO A 101 15.80 -3.47 -13.57
CA PRO A 101 15.87 -2.18 -14.23
C PRO A 101 16.84 -1.24 -13.50
N ALA A 102 17.47 -0.33 -14.25
CA ALA A 102 18.29 0.73 -13.67
C ALA A 102 17.44 1.61 -12.74
N VAL A 103 17.96 1.91 -11.55
CA VAL A 103 17.23 2.63 -10.49
C VAL A 103 16.83 4.06 -10.86
N ASN A 104 17.55 4.68 -11.79
CA ASN A 104 17.30 6.01 -12.33
C ASN A 104 16.54 5.99 -13.66
N SER A 105 16.11 4.82 -14.13
CA SER A 105 15.32 4.71 -15.35
C SER A 105 13.96 5.38 -15.16
N VAL A 106 13.45 6.00 -16.22
CA VAL A 106 12.12 6.63 -16.25
C VAL A 106 11.02 5.72 -15.69
N PRO A 107 10.87 4.45 -16.12
CA PRO A 107 9.82 3.58 -15.59
C PRO A 107 9.93 3.34 -14.08
N VAL A 108 11.15 3.18 -13.53
CA VAL A 108 11.34 2.98 -12.09
C VAL A 108 11.04 4.25 -11.29
N VAL A 109 11.48 5.41 -11.76
CA VAL A 109 11.19 6.69 -11.11
C VAL A 109 9.69 6.96 -11.10
N LEU A 110 9.01 6.73 -12.23
CA LEU A 110 7.56 6.84 -12.30
C LEU A 110 6.87 5.84 -11.38
N LEU A 111 7.33 4.58 -11.34
CA LEU A 111 6.76 3.56 -10.46
C LEU A 111 6.83 4.02 -9.01
N VAL A 112 7.98 4.50 -8.55
CA VAL A 112 8.17 5.02 -7.19
C VAL A 112 7.25 6.22 -6.94
N ALA A 113 7.14 7.15 -7.89
CA ALA A 113 6.29 8.33 -7.75
C ALA A 113 4.79 7.98 -7.64
N VAL A 114 4.29 7.08 -8.50
CA VAL A 114 2.86 6.69 -8.51
C VAL A 114 2.50 5.71 -7.39
N SER A 115 3.50 5.02 -6.82
CA SER A 115 3.31 4.09 -5.70
C SER A 115 3.67 4.72 -4.35
N ALA A 116 4.92 4.57 -3.90
CA ALA A 116 5.41 5.07 -2.62
C ALA A 116 5.19 6.58 -2.47
N GLY A 117 5.39 7.37 -3.54
CA GLY A 117 5.13 8.80 -3.56
C GLY A 117 3.66 9.14 -3.29
N ALA A 118 2.72 8.37 -3.86
CA ALA A 118 1.29 8.54 -3.59
C ALA A 118 0.96 8.22 -2.12
N TRP A 119 1.60 7.21 -1.52
CA TRP A 119 1.38 6.89 -0.10
C TRP A 119 1.82 7.99 0.86
N LEU A 120 2.81 8.81 0.50
CA LEU A 120 3.21 9.98 1.31
C LEU A 120 2.12 11.06 1.39
N LEU A 121 1.13 11.03 0.49
CA LEU A 121 -0.01 11.95 0.52
C LEU A 121 -1.11 11.53 1.49
N VAL A 122 -1.09 10.29 2.00
CA VAL A 122 -2.10 9.74 2.93
C VAL A 122 -2.34 10.66 4.14
N PRO A 123 -1.32 11.13 4.89
CA PRO A 123 -1.54 11.97 6.07
C PRO A 123 -2.24 13.27 5.74
N VAL A 124 -1.87 13.90 4.61
CA VAL A 124 -2.43 15.19 4.18
C VAL A 124 -3.88 15.02 3.71
N LEU A 125 -4.13 14.03 2.86
CA LEU A 125 -5.44 13.81 2.25
C LEU A 125 -6.47 13.32 3.28
N MET A 126 -6.07 12.45 4.22
CA MET A 126 -6.96 11.97 5.27
C MET A 126 -7.25 13.04 6.33
N ARG A 127 -6.28 13.87 6.73
CA ARG A 127 -6.55 15.02 7.62
C ARG A 127 -7.53 16.03 7.02
N ARG A 128 -7.51 16.17 5.69
CA ARG A 128 -8.45 17.02 4.94
C ARG A 128 -9.80 16.33 4.68
N GLY A 129 -10.02 15.12 5.19
CA GLY A 129 -11.25 14.37 5.00
C GLY A 129 -11.52 13.97 3.54
N ARG A 130 -10.50 13.95 2.67
CA ARG A 130 -10.67 13.62 1.25
C ARG A 130 -10.83 12.10 1.08
N PRO A 131 -11.89 11.59 0.43
CA PRO A 131 -12.12 10.15 0.28
C PRO A 131 -10.96 9.39 -0.37
N ILE A 132 -10.27 10.02 -1.33
CA ILE A 132 -9.09 9.44 -1.99
C ILE A 132 -7.93 9.17 -1.02
N GLY A 133 -7.85 9.91 0.10
CA GLY A 133 -6.85 9.63 1.14
C GLY A 133 -7.07 8.27 1.81
N ARG A 134 -8.33 7.85 1.97
CA ARG A 134 -8.66 6.52 2.52
C ARG A 134 -8.35 5.42 1.54
N TYR A 135 -8.63 5.63 0.26
CA TYR A 135 -8.19 4.72 -0.80
C TYR A 135 -6.67 4.50 -0.75
N LEU A 136 -5.89 5.60 -0.68
CA LEU A 136 -4.42 5.50 -0.60
C LEU A 136 -3.95 4.80 0.68
N ALA A 137 -4.66 4.96 1.80
CA ALA A 137 -4.35 4.22 3.03
C ALA A 137 -4.65 2.73 2.87
N TRP A 138 -5.75 2.37 2.20
CA TRP A 138 -6.07 0.98 1.88
C TRP A 138 -5.02 0.36 0.97
N THR A 139 -4.57 1.04 -0.09
CA THR A 139 -3.51 0.51 -0.96
C THR A 139 -2.18 0.39 -0.23
N PHE A 140 -1.82 1.38 0.60
CA PHE A 140 -0.63 1.31 1.44
C PHE A 140 -0.65 0.06 2.33
N PHE A 141 -1.69 -0.12 3.14
CA PHE A 141 -1.74 -1.27 4.04
C PHE A 141 -1.98 -2.61 3.30
N ALA A 142 -2.70 -2.63 2.18
CA ALA A 142 -2.87 -3.84 1.39
C ALA A 142 -1.57 -4.26 0.70
N SER A 143 -0.76 -3.33 0.19
CA SER A 143 0.57 -3.65 -0.33
C SER A 143 1.45 -4.26 0.76
N LEU A 144 1.56 -3.61 1.91
CA LEU A 144 2.43 -4.08 2.99
C LEU A 144 1.92 -5.35 3.69
N GLY A 145 0.60 -5.54 3.74
CA GLY A 145 -0.05 -6.65 4.44
C GLY A 145 -0.44 -7.84 3.57
N LEU A 146 -0.56 -7.67 2.26
CA LEU A 146 -0.98 -8.73 1.34
C LEU A 146 0.08 -9.02 0.29
N THR A 147 0.55 -7.99 -0.45
CA THR A 147 1.58 -8.19 -1.48
C THR A 147 2.86 -8.76 -0.88
N GLU A 148 3.31 -8.23 0.26
CA GLU A 148 4.58 -8.69 0.83
C GLU A 148 4.54 -10.14 1.35
N LEU A 149 3.36 -10.72 1.56
CA LEU A 149 3.23 -12.15 1.86
C LEU A 149 3.68 -13.04 0.70
N ALA A 150 3.86 -12.49 -0.51
CA ALA A 150 4.44 -13.19 -1.65
C ALA A 150 5.82 -13.77 -1.34
N HIS A 151 6.58 -13.17 -0.42
CA HIS A 151 7.83 -13.71 0.13
C HIS A 151 7.69 -15.11 0.70
N PHE A 152 6.52 -15.46 1.23
CA PHE A 152 6.20 -16.79 1.75
C PHE A 152 5.36 -17.62 0.78
N ALA A 153 4.38 -16.98 0.14
CA ALA A 153 3.33 -17.69 -0.58
C ALA A 153 3.58 -17.87 -2.08
N VAL A 154 4.47 -17.07 -2.68
CA VAL A 154 4.67 -17.04 -4.14
C VAL A 154 6.13 -17.30 -4.50
N PHE A 155 7.05 -16.47 -4.04
CA PHE A 155 8.46 -16.52 -4.44
C PHE A 155 9.16 -17.87 -4.18
N PRO A 156 8.94 -18.55 -3.04
CA PRO A 156 9.56 -19.86 -2.82
C PRO A 156 9.16 -20.95 -3.84
N TRP A 157 8.03 -20.76 -4.54
CA TRP A 157 7.54 -21.68 -5.56
C TRP A 157 8.03 -21.33 -6.97
N LEU A 158 8.63 -20.15 -7.14
CA LEU A 158 9.27 -19.75 -8.40
C LEU A 158 10.75 -20.14 -8.45
N ASP A 159 11.34 -20.48 -7.30
CA ASP A 159 12.73 -20.91 -7.21
C ASP A 159 12.88 -22.39 -7.63
N PRO A 160 13.60 -22.68 -8.74
CA PRO A 160 13.86 -24.06 -9.16
C PRO A 160 14.72 -24.84 -8.15
N GLY A 161 15.47 -24.15 -7.28
CA GLY A 161 16.31 -24.72 -6.24
C GLY A 161 15.58 -25.19 -4.98
N GLY A 162 14.27 -24.89 -4.85
CA GLY A 162 13.41 -25.30 -3.75
C GLY A 162 13.04 -24.18 -2.77
N ALA A 163 12.33 -24.53 -1.69
CA ALA A 163 11.79 -23.59 -0.69
C ALA A 163 12.88 -23.04 0.25
N GLY A 164 13.77 -22.21 -0.30
CA GLY A 164 14.78 -21.46 0.44
C GLY A 164 14.25 -20.16 1.04
N TYR A 165 15.10 -19.50 1.80
CA TYR A 165 14.84 -18.15 2.30
C TYR A 165 14.79 -17.15 1.13
N VAL A 166 13.73 -16.36 1.05
CA VAL A 166 13.60 -15.26 0.09
C VAL A 166 13.85 -13.92 0.83
N PRO A 167 14.79 -13.08 0.36
CA PRO A 167 15.03 -11.75 0.91
C PRO A 167 13.73 -10.97 1.13
N GLY A 168 13.44 -10.54 2.36
CA GLY A 168 12.20 -9.86 2.72
C GLY A 168 11.32 -10.67 3.70
N MET A 169 11.51 -12.00 3.78
CA MET A 169 10.73 -12.84 4.70
C MET A 169 10.82 -12.39 6.17
N TRP A 170 12.00 -11.97 6.66
CA TRP A 170 12.16 -11.65 8.08
C TRP A 170 11.36 -10.42 8.49
N THR A 171 11.50 -9.32 7.76
CA THR A 171 10.78 -8.08 8.08
C THR A 171 9.28 -8.19 7.82
N VAL A 172 8.83 -9.04 6.89
CA VAL A 172 7.39 -9.24 6.62
C VAL A 172 6.63 -9.79 7.83
N VAL A 173 7.28 -10.62 8.66
CA VAL A 173 6.68 -11.17 9.90
C VAL A 173 6.15 -10.06 10.81
N ALA A 174 6.83 -8.91 10.89
CA ALA A 174 6.37 -7.76 11.67
C ALA A 174 5.54 -6.77 10.82
N LEU A 175 5.94 -6.55 9.57
CA LEU A 175 5.30 -5.58 8.67
C LEU A 175 3.83 -5.93 8.39
N ALA A 176 3.54 -7.18 8.04
CA ALA A 176 2.19 -7.57 7.64
C ALA A 176 1.16 -7.44 8.78
N PRO A 177 1.42 -7.90 10.02
CA PRO A 177 0.53 -7.67 11.16
C PRO A 177 0.26 -6.19 11.46
N VAL A 178 1.26 -5.32 11.35
CA VAL A 178 1.06 -3.87 11.55
C VAL A 178 0.18 -3.28 10.44
N ALA A 179 0.37 -3.74 9.20
CA ALA A 179 -0.46 -3.33 8.09
C ALA A 179 -1.92 -3.79 8.27
N TRP A 180 -2.14 -5.01 8.75
CA TRP A 180 -3.48 -5.52 9.09
C TRP A 180 -4.12 -4.73 10.23
N TRP A 181 -3.34 -4.35 11.24
CA TRP A 181 -3.81 -3.44 12.29
C TRP A 181 -4.27 -2.10 11.70
N GLY A 182 -3.52 -1.54 10.75
CA GLY A 182 -3.91 -0.35 9.99
C GLY A 182 -5.22 -0.51 9.23
N MET A 183 -5.37 -1.60 8.47
CA MET A 183 -6.63 -1.92 7.76
C MET A 183 -7.80 -2.04 8.74
N TRP A 184 -7.63 -2.77 9.84
CA TRP A 184 -8.66 -2.88 10.87
C TRP A 184 -9.06 -1.53 11.45
N ARG A 185 -8.11 -0.62 11.71
CA ARG A 185 -8.41 0.76 12.15
C ARG A 185 -9.19 1.54 11.08
N LEU A 186 -8.91 1.36 9.79
CA LEU A 186 -9.68 1.99 8.69
C LEU A 186 -11.15 1.57 8.67
N THR A 187 -11.45 0.34 9.07
CA THR A 187 -12.82 -0.19 9.12
C THR A 187 -13.68 0.44 10.21
N ARG A 188 -13.05 0.99 11.25
CA ARG A 188 -13.75 1.55 12.41
C ARG A 188 -14.37 2.90 12.06
N ARG A 189 -15.43 3.27 12.79
CA ARG A 189 -15.97 4.64 12.72
C ARG A 189 -14.90 5.62 13.23
N PRO A 190 -14.88 6.88 12.74
CA PRO A 190 -13.90 7.84 13.21
C PRO A 190 -14.04 8.01 14.71
N SER A 191 -12.94 7.93 15.46
CA SER A 191 -12.94 8.42 16.83
C SER A 191 -13.34 9.90 16.79
N ILE A 192 -14.30 10.31 17.62
CA ILE A 192 -14.75 11.72 17.69
C ILE A 192 -13.52 12.57 18.00
N GLU A 193 -13.02 13.28 16.99
CA GLU A 193 -12.05 14.35 17.21
C GLU A 193 -12.86 15.48 17.84
N SER A 194 -12.65 15.74 19.13
CA SER A 194 -13.22 16.89 19.80
C SER A 194 -12.79 18.13 19.01
N ALA A 195 -13.74 18.74 18.31
CA ALA A 195 -13.48 19.93 17.53
C ALA A 195 -12.77 20.96 18.43
N PRO A 196 -11.72 21.65 17.95
CA PRO A 196 -11.14 22.73 18.70
C PRO A 196 -12.24 23.75 18.97
N GLN A 197 -12.53 23.99 20.26
CA GLN A 197 -13.44 25.05 20.67
C GLN A 197 -12.87 26.35 20.11
N ARG A 198 -13.60 26.96 19.15
CA ARG A 198 -13.30 28.33 18.77
C ARG A 198 -13.60 29.18 20.00
N PRO A 199 -12.65 29.99 20.51
CA PRO A 199 -12.99 30.98 21.51
C PRO A 199 -14.04 31.93 20.91
N ILE A 200 -15.06 32.18 21.72
CA ILE A 200 -16.21 33.04 21.41
C ILE A 200 -15.75 34.49 21.41
#